data_AF-A0A8F1NNM5-F1
#
_entry.id   AF-A0A8F1NNM5-F1
#
_cell.length_a   1.000
_cell.length_b   1.000
_cell.length_c   1.000
_cell.angle_alpha   90.00
_cell.angle_beta   90.00
_cell.angle_gamma   90.00
#
_symmetry.space_group_name_H-M   'P 1'
#
loop_
_entity.id
_entity.type
_entity.pdbx_description
1 polymer ?
#
loop_
_entity_poly.entity_id
_entity_poly.type
_entity_poly.pdbx_seq_one_letter_code
_entity_poly.pdbx_strand_id
1 'polypeptide(L)'
;MIKNVVINYIEAHRLGEEGLDMVLHCRSHPEVKNRWKEIGVSVPWRPCESIYYRAHIIVERDENRKWTPEELELIQKFYEKHGSDWKMLAGTLGKHRLHVKDAWRRIKLPNRKKGQWSHEEYQKLFHLVNMDLRLKAFEEKKTKHGMLRDNISWEAITDCLPDQILFVA
;
A
#
# COMPACT_ATOMS: atom_id res chain seq x y z
N MET A 1 -4.52 -10.21 -14.63
CA MET A 1 -4.53 -11.55 -13.99
C MET A 1 -5.53 -11.61 -12.85
N ILE A 2 -5.26 -11.11 -11.63
CA ILE A 2 -6.23 -11.21 -10.50
C ILE A 2 -7.57 -10.51 -10.81
N LYS A 3 -7.54 -9.31 -11.42
CA LYS A 3 -8.76 -8.61 -11.89
C LYS A 3 -9.61 -9.52 -12.80
N ASN A 4 -8.98 -10.16 -13.77
CA ASN A 4 -9.65 -11.05 -14.72
C ASN A 4 -10.24 -12.28 -14.04
N VAL A 5 -9.54 -12.87 -13.06
CA VAL A 5 -10.08 -14.03 -12.31
C VAL A 5 -11.33 -13.63 -11.53
N VAL A 6 -11.35 -12.44 -10.93
CA VAL A 6 -12.55 -11.91 -10.25
C VAL A 6 -13.70 -11.65 -11.22
N ILE A 7 -13.42 -11.05 -12.39
CA ILE A 7 -14.43 -10.79 -13.43
C ILE A 7 -15.02 -12.12 -13.96
N ASN A 8 -14.17 -13.10 -14.29
CA ASN A 8 -14.62 -14.40 -14.76
C ASN A 8 -15.49 -15.13 -13.73
N TYR A 9 -15.20 -14.97 -12.43
CA TYR A 9 -16.04 -15.51 -11.36
C TYR A 9 -17.44 -14.89 -11.34
N ILE A 10 -17.51 -13.56 -11.48
CA ILE A 10 -18.77 -12.79 -11.53
C ILE A 10 -19.62 -13.20 -12.73
N GLU A 11 -19.00 -13.36 -13.89
CA GLU A 11 -19.67 -13.81 -15.12
C GLU A 11 -20.19 -15.25 -14.98
N ALA A 12 -19.37 -16.17 -14.45
CA ALA A 12 -19.75 -17.57 -14.23
C ALA A 12 -20.93 -17.72 -13.26
N HIS A 13 -20.98 -16.87 -12.23
CA HIS A 13 -22.03 -16.90 -11.21
C HIS A 13 -23.22 -15.98 -11.52
N ARG A 14 -23.19 -15.25 -12.64
CA ARG A 14 -24.24 -14.30 -13.07
C ARG A 14 -24.64 -13.31 -11.98
N LEU A 15 -23.67 -12.78 -11.24
CA LEU A 15 -23.90 -11.89 -10.09
C LEU A 15 -24.34 -10.47 -10.47
N GLY A 16 -24.52 -10.17 -11.77
CA GLY A 16 -25.01 -8.88 -12.26
C GLY A 16 -24.06 -7.70 -12.02
N GLU A 17 -24.57 -6.47 -12.12
CA GLU A 17 -23.78 -5.23 -11.94
C GLU A 17 -23.29 -5.05 -10.49
N GLU A 18 -24.02 -5.59 -9.51
CA GLU A 18 -23.64 -5.58 -8.09
C GLU A 18 -22.63 -6.68 -7.73
N GLY A 19 -22.33 -7.59 -8.66
CA GLY A 19 -21.47 -8.75 -8.40
C GLY A 19 -20.07 -8.36 -7.93
N LEU A 20 -19.55 -7.22 -8.38
CA LEU A 20 -18.26 -6.72 -7.92
C LEU A 20 -18.30 -6.28 -6.45
N ASP A 21 -19.33 -5.54 -6.05
CA ASP A 21 -19.52 -5.09 -4.68
C ASP A 21 -19.76 -6.30 -3.75
N MET A 22 -20.63 -7.22 -4.17
CA MET A 22 -20.87 -8.48 -3.48
C MET A 22 -19.58 -9.28 -3.29
N VAL A 23 -18.70 -9.30 -4.31
CA VAL A 23 -17.41 -10.01 -4.32
C VAL A 23 -16.30 -9.28 -3.54
N LEU A 24 -16.44 -8.00 -3.25
CA LEU A 24 -15.53 -7.28 -2.34
C LEU A 24 -16.02 -7.34 -0.88
N HIS A 25 -17.31 -7.14 -0.65
CA HIS A 25 -17.91 -7.05 0.69
C HIS A 25 -18.45 -8.40 1.21
N CYS A 26 -17.60 -9.44 1.26
CA CYS A 26 -18.05 -10.84 1.52
C CYS A 26 -18.79 -11.07 2.81
N ARG A 27 -18.46 -10.24 3.79
CA ARG A 27 -19.02 -10.34 5.13
C ARG A 27 -20.48 -9.91 5.17
N SER A 28 -20.89 -9.03 4.25
CA SER A 28 -22.25 -8.48 4.16
C SER A 28 -23.18 -9.36 3.32
N HIS A 29 -22.64 -10.25 2.49
CA HIS A 29 -23.41 -11.08 1.56
C HIS A 29 -23.17 -12.58 1.82
N PRO A 30 -24.11 -13.28 2.48
CA PRO A 30 -23.96 -14.69 2.83
C PRO A 30 -23.76 -15.61 1.62
N GLU A 31 -24.41 -15.29 0.49
CA GLU A 31 -24.39 -16.05 -0.76
C GLU A 31 -22.99 -16.24 -1.34
N VAL A 32 -22.10 -15.29 -1.06
CA VAL A 32 -20.77 -15.21 -1.65
C VAL A 32 -19.66 -15.38 -0.60
N LYS A 33 -20.00 -15.81 0.62
CA LYS A 33 -19.10 -15.84 1.80
C LYS A 33 -17.79 -16.62 1.60
N ASN A 34 -17.80 -17.70 0.81
CA ASN A 34 -16.64 -18.59 0.61
C ASN A 34 -15.97 -18.47 -0.78
N ARG A 35 -16.41 -17.53 -1.63
CA ARG A 35 -15.93 -17.34 -3.00
C ARG A 35 -14.40 -17.22 -3.16
N TRP A 36 -13.70 -16.66 -2.18
CA TRP A 36 -12.26 -16.42 -2.28
C TRP A 36 -11.47 -17.73 -2.29
N LYS A 37 -12.03 -18.81 -1.73
CA LYS A 37 -11.46 -20.15 -1.85
C LYS A 37 -11.56 -20.65 -3.29
N GLU A 38 -12.69 -20.42 -3.94
CA GLU A 38 -12.95 -20.82 -5.32
C GLU A 38 -12.11 -20.01 -6.32
N ILE A 39 -12.08 -18.68 -6.16
CA ILE A 39 -11.18 -17.77 -6.91
C ILE A 39 -9.72 -18.20 -6.72
N GLY A 40 -9.35 -18.67 -5.52
CA GLY A 40 -8.02 -19.18 -5.21
C GLY A 40 -7.63 -20.44 -5.98
N VAL A 41 -8.59 -21.31 -6.32
CA VAL A 41 -8.33 -22.52 -7.13
C VAL A 41 -7.81 -22.15 -8.53
N SER A 42 -8.26 -21.03 -9.09
CA SER A 42 -7.76 -20.54 -10.39
C SER A 42 -6.35 -19.96 -10.33
N VAL A 43 -5.81 -19.68 -9.14
CA VAL A 43 -4.47 -19.10 -8.92
C VAL A 43 -3.75 -19.83 -7.77
N PRO A 44 -3.48 -21.14 -7.91
CA PRO A 44 -3.03 -21.99 -6.80
C PRO A 44 -1.64 -21.62 -6.27
N TRP A 45 -0.81 -20.94 -7.07
CA TRP A 45 0.52 -20.47 -6.66
C TRP A 45 0.48 -19.19 -5.80
N ARG A 46 -0.70 -18.60 -5.55
CA ARG A 46 -0.86 -17.46 -4.63
C ARG A 46 -1.75 -17.83 -3.46
N PRO A 47 -1.37 -17.49 -2.21
CA PRO A 47 -2.24 -17.66 -1.05
C PRO A 47 -3.55 -16.87 -1.18
N CYS A 48 -4.66 -17.44 -0.72
CA CYS A 48 -6.00 -16.84 -0.79
C CYS A 48 -6.06 -15.43 -0.16
N GLU A 49 -5.39 -15.22 0.97
CA GLU A 49 -5.31 -13.89 1.61
C GLU A 49 -4.62 -12.86 0.71
N SER A 50 -3.53 -13.25 0.03
CA SER A 50 -2.84 -12.37 -0.91
C SER A 50 -3.74 -11.98 -2.08
N ILE A 51 -4.53 -12.94 -2.58
CA ILE A 51 -5.50 -12.71 -3.65
C ILE A 51 -6.58 -11.74 -3.17
N TYR A 52 -7.14 -11.94 -1.99
CA TYR A 52 -8.12 -11.05 -1.36
C TYR A 52 -7.60 -9.60 -1.29
N TYR A 53 -6.46 -9.39 -0.61
CA TYR A 53 -5.92 -8.03 -0.45
C TYR A 53 -5.56 -7.39 -1.79
N ARG A 54 -4.99 -8.18 -2.71
CA ARG A 54 -4.60 -7.68 -4.02
C ARG A 54 -5.80 -7.36 -4.90
N ALA A 55 -6.89 -8.11 -4.78
CA ALA A 55 -8.13 -7.84 -5.50
C ALA A 55 -8.74 -6.51 -5.05
N HIS A 56 -8.89 -6.26 -3.74
CA HIS A 56 -9.34 -4.95 -3.23
C HIS A 56 -8.50 -3.80 -3.80
N ILE A 57 -7.17 -3.95 -3.82
CA ILE A 57 -6.27 -2.91 -4.33
C ILE A 57 -6.40 -2.69 -5.84
N ILE A 58 -6.68 -3.72 -6.64
CA ILE A 58 -6.74 -3.59 -8.11
C ILE A 58 -8.15 -3.19 -8.57
N VAL A 59 -9.16 -3.68 -7.88
CA VAL A 59 -10.58 -3.55 -8.26
C VAL A 59 -11.14 -2.23 -7.75
N GLU A 60 -10.88 -1.84 -6.50
CA GLU A 60 -11.28 -0.53 -5.94
C GLU A 60 -10.35 0.60 -6.40
N ARG A 61 -9.48 0.32 -7.37
CA ARG A 61 -8.58 1.31 -7.95
C ARG A 61 -9.33 2.09 -9.01
N ASP A 62 -9.38 3.40 -8.80
CA ASP A 62 -9.85 4.37 -9.79
C ASP A 62 -9.11 4.17 -11.13
N GLU A 63 -9.87 4.26 -12.23
CA GLU A 63 -9.36 4.20 -13.60
C GLU A 63 -8.40 5.35 -13.87
N ASN A 64 -8.65 6.51 -13.24
CA ASN A 64 -7.79 7.67 -13.27
C ASN A 64 -6.60 7.46 -12.31
N ARG A 65 -5.53 6.89 -12.86
CA ARG A 65 -4.24 6.69 -12.17
C ARG A 65 -3.50 7.98 -11.82
N LYS A 66 -4.00 9.13 -12.26
CA LYS A 66 -3.37 10.43 -12.08
C LYS A 66 -4.00 11.13 -10.88
N TRP A 67 -3.14 11.70 -10.05
CA TRP A 67 -3.55 12.62 -8.99
C TRP A 67 -3.59 14.02 -9.55
N THR A 68 -4.71 14.69 -9.38
CA THR A 68 -4.86 16.12 -9.68
C THR A 68 -4.21 16.95 -8.57
N PRO A 69 -3.71 18.16 -8.87
CA PRO A 69 -3.17 19.07 -7.85
C PRO A 69 -4.17 19.32 -6.70
N GLU A 70 -5.46 19.43 -7.01
CA GLU A 70 -6.53 19.66 -6.05
C GLU A 70 -6.70 18.48 -5.08
N GLU A 71 -6.63 17.25 -5.59
CA GLU A 71 -6.66 16.05 -4.74
C GLU A 71 -5.42 15.98 -3.83
N LEU A 72 -4.24 16.38 -4.32
CA LEU A 72 -3.01 16.40 -3.52
C LEU A 72 -3.06 17.46 -2.41
N GLU A 73 -3.59 18.65 -2.72
CA GLU A 73 -3.84 19.69 -1.70
C GLU A 73 -4.84 19.22 -0.65
N LEU A 74 -5.89 18.52 -1.05
CA LEU A 74 -6.87 17.97 -0.12
C LEU A 74 -6.21 16.95 0.82
N ILE A 75 -5.34 16.08 0.29
CA ILE A 75 -4.58 15.12 1.10
C ILE A 75 -3.73 15.85 2.13
N GLN A 76 -3.04 16.92 1.73
CA GLN A 76 -2.18 17.70 2.63
C GLN A 76 -2.98 18.38 3.75
N LYS A 77 -4.04 19.11 3.40
CA LYS A 77 -4.92 19.78 4.38
C LYS A 77 -5.61 18.78 5.32
N PHE A 78 -6.00 17.62 4.81
CA PHE A 78 -6.60 16.57 5.62
C PHE A 78 -5.60 16.00 6.63
N TYR A 79 -4.37 15.75 6.19
CA TYR A 79 -3.31 15.25 7.08
C TYR A 79 -2.97 16.23 8.20
N GLU A 80 -2.94 17.54 7.90
CA GLU A 80 -2.72 18.58 8.91
C GLU A 80 -3.81 18.60 10.00
N LYS A 81 -5.05 18.28 9.63
CA LYS A 81 -6.21 18.35 10.55
C LYS A 81 -6.52 17.05 11.28
N HIS A 82 -6.40 15.91 10.59
CA HIS A 82 -6.85 14.59 11.06
C HIS A 82 -5.72 13.56 11.16
N GLY A 83 -4.48 13.90 10.75
CA GLY A 83 -3.35 12.99 10.78
C GLY A 83 -3.48 11.84 9.76
N SER A 84 -3.15 10.62 10.17
CA SER A 84 -2.98 9.46 9.29
C SER A 84 -4.27 8.66 9.02
N ASP A 85 -5.44 9.29 9.12
CA ASP A 85 -6.76 8.67 8.93
C ASP A 85 -7.14 8.46 7.46
N TRP A 86 -6.36 7.62 6.77
CA TRP A 86 -6.51 7.35 5.33
C TRP A 86 -7.85 6.72 4.96
N LYS A 87 -8.52 6.02 5.89
CA LYS A 87 -9.82 5.39 5.63
C LYS A 87 -10.92 6.44 5.44
N MET A 88 -10.89 7.51 6.23
CA MET A 88 -11.87 8.58 6.14
C MET A 88 -11.65 9.38 4.85
N LEU A 89 -10.40 9.77 4.59
CA LEU A 89 -10.03 10.49 3.38
C LEU A 89 -10.30 9.69 2.09
N ALA A 90 -10.07 8.37 2.13
CA ALA A 90 -10.41 7.45 1.06
C ALA A 90 -11.91 7.46 0.72
N GLY A 91 -12.77 7.46 1.75
CA GLY A 91 -14.21 7.56 1.57
C GLY A 91 -14.62 8.88 0.90
N THR A 92 -14.02 10.00 1.31
CA THR A 92 -14.30 11.32 0.72
C THR A 92 -13.81 11.44 -0.72
N LEU A 93 -12.64 10.87 -1.03
CA LEU A 93 -12.04 10.92 -2.38
C LEU A 93 -12.58 9.83 -3.32
N GLY A 94 -13.33 8.85 -2.81
CA GLY A 94 -13.73 7.67 -3.59
C GLY A 94 -12.55 6.80 -4.05
N LYS A 95 -11.40 6.85 -3.36
CA LYS A 95 -10.18 6.12 -3.73
C LYS A 95 -9.75 5.17 -2.62
N HIS A 96 -9.10 4.06 -2.97
CA HIS A 96 -8.61 3.10 -1.98
C HIS A 96 -7.58 3.71 -1.00
N ARG A 97 -7.73 3.45 0.30
CA ARG A 97 -6.89 3.98 1.41
C ARG A 97 -5.38 3.85 1.20
N LEU A 98 -4.91 2.75 0.62
CA LEU A 98 -3.48 2.55 0.37
C LEU A 98 -2.95 3.51 -0.69
N HIS A 99 -3.75 3.83 -1.71
CA HIS A 99 -3.35 4.79 -2.74
C HIS A 99 -3.25 6.20 -2.19
N VAL A 100 -4.17 6.58 -1.30
CA VAL A 100 -4.12 7.86 -0.58
C VAL A 100 -2.85 7.94 0.28
N LYS A 101 -2.57 6.89 1.05
CA LYS A 101 -1.34 6.80 1.86
C LYS A 101 -0.07 6.91 1.00
N ASP A 102 -0.03 6.21 -0.14
CA ASP A 102 1.11 6.26 -1.06
C ASP A 102 1.26 7.63 -1.73
N ALA A 103 0.14 8.30 -2.04
CA ALA A 103 0.14 9.65 -2.59
C ALA A 103 0.70 10.64 -1.57
N TRP A 104 0.22 10.60 -0.32
CA TRP A 104 0.77 11.38 0.78
C TRP A 104 2.28 11.17 0.94
N ARG A 105 2.73 9.91 0.98
CA ARG A 105 4.16 9.59 1.10
C ARG A 105 5.02 10.23 0.00
N ARG A 106 4.47 10.42 -1.20
CA ARG A 106 5.17 11.06 -2.32
C ARG A 106 5.21 12.58 -2.23
N ILE A 107 4.25 13.21 -1.55
CA ILE A 107 4.13 14.68 -1.46
C ILE A 107 4.57 15.26 -0.11
N LYS A 108 4.67 14.44 0.96
CA LYS A 108 5.06 14.87 2.31
C LYS A 108 6.36 15.70 2.35
N LEU A 109 7.27 15.48 1.40
CA LEU A 109 8.55 16.19 1.30
C LEU A 109 8.50 17.23 0.16
N PRO A 110 8.22 18.51 0.46
CA PRO A 110 8.12 19.57 -0.56
C PRO A 110 9.46 19.87 -1.25
N ASN A 111 10.59 19.71 -0.54
CA ASN A 111 11.94 20.02 -1.04
C ASN A 111 12.69 18.80 -1.60
N ARG A 112 11.95 17.82 -2.14
CA ARG A 112 12.56 16.58 -2.65
C ARG A 112 13.54 16.87 -3.79
N LYS A 113 14.79 16.43 -3.63
CA LYS A 113 15.77 16.45 -4.72
C LYS A 113 15.38 15.41 -5.77
N LYS A 114 15.12 15.88 -7.00
CA LYS A 114 14.94 15.02 -8.17
C LYS A 114 16.30 14.88 -8.85
N GLY A 115 16.90 13.69 -8.84
CA GLY A 115 18.18 13.48 -9.52
C GLY A 115 19.02 12.35 -8.90
N GLN A 116 20.29 12.31 -9.33
CA GLN A 116 21.28 11.41 -8.76
C GLN A 116 21.61 11.84 -7.33
N TRP A 117 21.84 10.84 -6.48
CA TRP A 117 22.26 11.06 -5.11
C TRP A 117 23.68 11.60 -5.05
N SER A 118 23.89 12.64 -4.27
CA SER A 118 25.22 13.17 -3.98
C SER A 118 26.00 12.21 -3.08
N HIS A 119 27.32 12.34 -3.08
CA HIS A 119 28.18 11.53 -2.20
C HIS A 119 27.83 11.73 -0.71
N GLU A 120 27.50 12.96 -0.31
CA GLU A 120 27.09 13.30 1.06
C GLU A 120 25.77 12.60 1.45
N GLU A 121 24.81 12.52 0.52
CA GLU A 121 23.55 11.81 0.75
C GLU A 121 23.78 10.30 0.95
N TYR A 122 24.67 9.69 0.15
CA TYR A 122 25.06 8.30 0.34
C TYR A 122 25.76 8.07 1.67
N GLN A 123 26.68 8.95 2.07
CA GLN A 123 27.36 8.83 3.37
C GLN A 123 26.38 8.94 4.53
N LYS A 124 25.44 9.90 4.47
CA LYS A 124 24.42 10.08 5.50
C LYS A 124 23.49 8.87 5.59
N LEU A 125 23.06 8.32 4.45
CA LEU A 125 22.28 7.07 4.41
C LEU A 125 23.04 5.90 5.02
N PHE A 126 24.30 5.71 4.62
CA PHE A 126 25.15 4.64 5.14
C PHE A 126 25.33 4.74 6.65
N HIS A 127 25.55 5.95 7.16
CA HIS A 127 25.65 6.20 8.60
C HIS A 127 24.35 5.84 9.34
N LEU A 128 23.19 6.31 8.85
CA LEU A 128 21.89 6.03 9.47
C LEU A 128 21.55 4.53 9.48
N VAL A 129 21.79 3.83 8.37
CA VAL A 129 21.59 2.38 8.29
C VAL A 129 22.51 1.64 9.26
N ASN A 130 23.79 2.01 9.34
CA ASN A 130 24.72 1.38 10.27
C ASN A 130 24.36 1.65 11.74
N MET A 131 23.86 2.84 12.08
CA MET A 131 23.35 3.12 13.42
C MET A 131 22.15 2.22 13.76
N ASP A 132 21.16 2.12 12.86
CA ASP A 132 19.97 1.29 13.07
C ASP A 132 20.33 -0.20 13.22
N LEU A 133 21.24 -0.69 12.38
CA LEU A 133 21.76 -2.06 12.45
C LEU A 133 22.52 -2.33 13.75
N ARG A 134 23.35 -1.38 14.21
CA ARG A 134 24.08 -1.51 15.49
C ARG A 134 23.11 -1.54 16.66
N LEU A 135 22.14 -0.63 16.71
CA LEU A 135 21.12 -0.61 17.76
C LEU A 135 20.33 -1.93 17.81
N LYS A 136 19.96 -2.46 16.64
CA LYS A 136 19.22 -3.73 16.53
C LYS A 136 20.06 -4.98 16.76
N ALA A 137 21.38 -4.92 16.56
CA ALA A 137 22.27 -6.01 16.94
C ALA A 137 22.26 -6.26 18.47
N PHE A 138 21.91 -5.25 19.27
CA PHE A 138 21.73 -5.38 20.71
C PHE A 138 20.29 -5.70 21.13
N GLU A 139 19.31 -5.61 20.22
CA GLU A 139 17.93 -6.03 20.47
C GLU A 139 17.71 -7.46 19.94
N GLU A 140 17.72 -8.46 20.84
CA GLU A 140 17.32 -9.83 20.51
C GLU A 140 15.81 -9.92 20.19
N LYS A 141 15.39 -9.46 19.02
CA LYS A 141 14.04 -9.70 18.50
C LYS A 141 14.01 -10.95 17.65
N LYS A 142 13.20 -11.94 18.05
CA LYS A 142 12.81 -13.07 17.20
C LYS A 142 11.95 -12.56 16.04
N THR A 143 12.56 -12.19 14.93
CA THR A 143 11.82 -11.80 13.72
C THR A 143 11.14 -13.02 13.10
N LYS A 144 9.87 -12.89 12.70
CA LYS A 144 9.13 -13.94 11.97
C LYS A 144 9.59 -14.09 10.52
N HIS A 145 10.28 -13.08 9.99
CA HIS A 145 10.82 -13.04 8.64
C HIS A 145 12.35 -12.90 8.74
N GLY A 146 13.05 -13.94 8.31
CA GLY A 146 14.49 -14.16 8.57
C GLY A 146 15.43 -13.32 7.69
N MET A 147 15.01 -12.18 7.16
CA MET A 147 15.86 -11.34 6.31
C MET A 147 16.29 -10.06 7.04
N LEU A 148 17.61 -9.81 7.05
CA LEU A 148 18.22 -8.58 7.59
C LEU A 148 17.61 -7.30 6.98
N ARG A 149 17.11 -7.37 5.74
CA ARG A 149 16.47 -6.25 5.03
C ARG A 149 15.13 -5.83 5.65
N ASP A 150 14.39 -6.78 6.21
CA ASP A 150 13.05 -6.54 6.77
C ASP A 150 13.13 -5.97 8.19
N ASN A 151 14.32 -6.01 8.80
CA ASN A 151 14.54 -5.45 10.13
C ASN A 151 14.94 -3.96 10.07
N ILE A 152 15.19 -3.38 8.90
CA ILE A 152 15.56 -1.96 8.79
C ILE A 152 14.28 -1.12 8.68
N SER A 153 14.13 -0.12 9.56
CA SER A 153 12.98 0.79 9.52
C SER A 153 13.24 1.91 8.51
N TRP A 154 13.04 1.60 7.23
CA TRP A 154 13.26 2.57 6.15
C TRP A 154 12.39 3.83 6.27
N GLU A 155 11.21 3.72 6.89
CA GLU A 155 10.33 4.87 7.17
C GLU A 155 10.98 5.84 8.17
N ALA A 156 11.58 5.32 9.26
CA ALA A 156 12.30 6.15 10.23
C ALA A 156 13.57 6.77 9.64
N ILE A 157 14.32 6.01 8.84
CA ILE A 157 15.52 6.53 8.14
C ILE A 157 15.12 7.63 7.15
N THR A 158 13.99 7.48 6.47
CA THR A 158 13.44 8.49 5.55
C THR A 158 13.06 9.77 6.30
N ASP A 159 12.48 9.69 7.49
CA ASP A 159 12.19 10.89 8.29
C ASP A 159 13.47 11.64 8.73
N CYS A 160 14.61 10.94 8.85
CA CYS A 160 15.92 11.56 9.10
C CYS A 160 16.62 12.11 7.82
N LEU A 161 16.05 11.84 6.64
CA LEU A 161 16.52 12.33 5.35
C LEU A 161 15.46 13.28 4.75
N PRO A 162 15.54 14.60 5.06
CA PRO A 162 14.51 15.56 4.63
C PRO A 162 14.39 15.71 3.10
N ASP A 163 15.40 15.29 2.34
CA ASP A 163 15.49 15.51 0.91
C ASP A 163 15.18 14.26 0.05
N GLN A 164 15.06 13.08 0.66
CA GLN A 164 15.00 11.79 -0.04
C GLN A 164 13.89 10.88 0.50
N ILE A 165 13.24 10.11 -0.39
CA ILE A 165 12.30 9.04 -0.01
C ILE A 165 12.94 7.70 -0.36
N LEU A 166 13.14 6.84 0.65
CA LEU A 166 13.59 5.47 0.42
C LEU A 166 12.37 4.58 0.19
N PHE A 167 12.19 4.12 -1.04
CA PHE A 167 11.23 3.07 -1.35
C PHE A 167 11.93 1.71 -1.25
N VAL A 168 11.44 0.84 -0.38
CA VAL A 168 11.74 -0.60 -0.46
C VAL A 168 10.51 -1.27 -1.07
N ALA A 169 10.73 -1.91 -2.23
CA ALA A 169 9.74 -2.69 -2.96
C ALA A 169 9.61 -4.10 -2.38
#